data_AF-A0A938S8F4-F1
#
_entry.id   AF-A0A938S8F4-F1
#
_cell.length_a   1.000
_cell.length_b   1.000
_cell.length_c   1.000
_cell.angle_alpha   90.00
_cell.angle_beta   90.00
_cell.angle_gamma   90.00
#
_symmetry.space_group_name_H-M   'P 1'
#
loop_
_entity.id
_entity.type
_entity.pdbx_description
1 polymer ?
#
loop_
_entity_poly.entity_id
_entity_poly.type
_entity_poly.pdbx_seq_one_letter_code
_entity_poly.pdbx_strand_id
1 'polypeptide(L)'
;MQLAASLLWRLLGMAEVTLTVNGGIHGYVSCPVTARCGKSACAVKQVTLTDAKTGAAVPCQVAPVTGADQVELTWIIDKLAPGEERRYVCKCEDGAPKPATGGVELTQVGEQRVDVKIGGEAFTSYNFSREFARPFLHPLIGPYGKPVTRGFPMLKGVPGETQDHPHHRSFWVAWGDVNGADNWSEQPNHGRMVHQKFNALSSGPVFGQISTTNFWVDKTGQKLLEEDRDIRIYNLPASVRAVDLTVTLRATEGQVRLGDTKEGGICSIRVATSMDAKKGGQIENAYGGVNEKETWGKRASATRRRAASAPSAWPPAWTPRRAARSRTPTAASMRRRLGASARTGATTPARWTATSSASPSSTTPATSATRPTGTCATTA
;
A
#
# COMPACT_ATOMS: atom_id res chain seq x y z
N MET A 1 -0.60 -11.43 4.22
CA MET A 1 -0.24 -12.53 5.13
C MET A 1 1.26 -12.41 5.37
N GLN A 2 1.70 -12.16 6.60
CA GLN A 2 3.11 -11.91 6.93
C GLN A 2 3.73 -13.27 7.30
N LEU A 3 4.55 -13.83 6.42
CA LEU A 3 5.28 -15.08 6.66
C LEU A 3 6.62 -14.78 7.32
N ALA A 4 6.96 -15.57 8.35
CA ALA A 4 8.20 -15.49 9.12
C ALA A 4 9.42 -16.00 8.32
N ALA A 5 9.75 -15.33 7.21
CA ALA A 5 10.86 -15.70 6.33
C ALA A 5 12.22 -15.13 6.77
N SER A 6 12.24 -14.22 7.75
CA SER A 6 13.45 -13.49 8.13
C SER A 6 14.49 -14.32 8.88
N LEU A 7 14.10 -15.39 9.59
CA LEU A 7 15.05 -16.19 10.38
C LEU A 7 15.77 -17.28 9.57
N LEU A 8 15.14 -17.84 8.53
CA LEU A 8 15.77 -18.92 7.72
C LEU A 8 16.90 -18.43 6.82
N TRP A 9 16.97 -17.13 6.52
CA TRP A 9 17.91 -16.60 5.54
C TRP A 9 19.38 -16.65 6.00
N ARG A 10 19.63 -16.42 7.30
CA ARG A 10 21.00 -16.25 7.81
C ARG A 10 21.78 -17.54 8.01
N LEU A 11 21.13 -18.71 8.00
CA LEU A 11 21.76 -19.96 8.46
C LEU A 11 22.32 -20.86 7.35
N LEU A 12 22.06 -20.61 6.06
CA LEU A 12 22.37 -21.59 5.01
C LEU A 12 23.15 -21.09 3.79
N GLY A 13 23.51 -19.80 3.68
CA GLY A 13 24.24 -19.31 2.49
C GLY A 13 23.50 -19.56 1.17
N MET A 14 22.18 -19.74 1.22
CA MET A 14 21.38 -20.16 0.08
C MET A 14 21.08 -18.98 -0.86
N ALA A 15 21.60 -19.07 -2.09
CA ALA A 15 21.24 -18.19 -3.20
C ALA A 15 19.78 -18.40 -3.70
N GLU A 16 19.06 -19.35 -3.11
CA GLU A 16 17.76 -19.83 -3.55
C GLU A 16 16.80 -20.00 -2.38
N VAL A 17 15.56 -19.52 -2.52
CA VAL A 17 14.51 -19.60 -1.51
C VAL A 17 13.22 -20.10 -2.17
N THR A 18 12.56 -21.07 -1.54
CA THR A 18 11.21 -21.47 -1.95
C THR A 18 10.17 -20.59 -1.25
N LEU A 19 9.33 -19.93 -2.05
CA LEU A 19 8.20 -19.13 -1.59
C LEU A 19 6.91 -19.91 -1.80
N THR A 20 6.15 -20.11 -0.73
CA THR A 20 4.86 -20.81 -0.79
C THR A 20 3.71 -19.82 -0.64
N VAL A 21 2.78 -19.85 -1.59
CA VAL A 21 1.52 -19.12 -1.51
C VAL A 21 0.39 -20.12 -1.31
N ASN A 22 -0.32 -19.96 -0.20
CA ASN A 22 -1.47 -20.78 0.14
C ASN A 22 -2.76 -20.09 -0.29
N GLY A 23 -3.53 -20.78 -1.14
CA GLY A 23 -4.91 -20.44 -1.46
C GLY A 23 -5.76 -20.49 -0.21
N GLY A 24 -6.41 -19.38 0.13
CA GLY A 24 -7.39 -19.38 1.22
C GLY A 24 -8.66 -20.13 0.82
N ILE A 25 -9.75 -19.88 1.54
CA ILE A 25 -11.09 -20.41 1.21
C ILE A 25 -11.66 -19.84 -0.12
N HIS A 26 -11.02 -18.81 -0.67
CA HIS A 26 -11.38 -18.19 -1.93
C HIS A 26 -10.24 -18.29 -2.92
N GLY A 27 -10.57 -18.38 -4.20
CA GLY A 27 -9.59 -18.32 -5.27
C GLY A 27 -9.10 -16.90 -5.51
N TYR A 28 -7.92 -16.79 -6.10
CA TYR A 28 -7.30 -15.53 -6.50
C TYR A 28 -7.15 -15.50 -8.02
N VAL A 29 -7.38 -14.35 -8.63
CA VAL A 29 -7.17 -14.13 -10.07
C VAL A 29 -6.48 -12.78 -10.25
N SER A 30 -5.41 -12.74 -11.05
CA SER A 30 -4.62 -11.53 -11.33
C SER A 30 -4.24 -10.77 -10.05
N CYS A 31 -3.76 -11.50 -9.05
CA CYS A 31 -3.56 -10.99 -7.69
C CYS A 31 -2.08 -10.68 -7.42
N PRO A 32 -1.72 -9.41 -7.15
CA PRO A 32 -0.37 -9.06 -6.72
C PRO A 32 -0.06 -9.62 -5.33
N VAL A 33 0.98 -10.43 -5.25
CA VAL A 33 1.50 -11.00 -4.00
C VAL A 33 2.86 -10.40 -3.70
N THR A 34 3.09 -10.11 -2.42
CA THR A 34 4.33 -9.51 -1.94
C THR A 34 4.89 -10.33 -0.79
N ALA A 35 6.15 -10.74 -0.91
CA ALA A 35 6.95 -11.29 0.18
C ALA A 35 7.94 -10.25 0.67
N ARG A 36 8.14 -10.17 1.99
CA ARG A 36 9.18 -9.32 2.59
C ARG A 36 10.41 -10.16 2.91
N CYS A 37 11.55 -9.69 2.45
CA CYS A 37 12.86 -10.31 2.65
C CYS A 37 13.78 -9.31 3.35
N GLY A 38 14.81 -9.79 4.06
CA GLY A 38 15.85 -8.91 4.60
C GLY A 38 16.60 -8.19 3.46
N LYS A 39 17.24 -7.06 3.74
CA LYS A 39 18.05 -6.40 2.70
C LYS A 39 19.31 -7.18 2.36
N SER A 40 19.98 -7.77 3.36
CA SER A 40 21.14 -8.66 3.15
C SER A 40 20.80 -9.91 2.34
N ALA A 41 19.52 -10.24 2.31
CA ALA A 41 18.97 -11.36 1.59
C ALA A 41 18.81 -11.07 0.09
N CYS A 42 18.39 -9.86 -0.24
CA CYS A 42 18.20 -9.42 -1.62
C CYS A 42 19.11 -8.24 -1.97
N ALA A 43 20.32 -8.17 -1.40
CA ALA A 43 21.34 -7.17 -1.74
C ALA A 43 21.88 -7.38 -3.18
N VAL A 44 21.44 -8.45 -3.83
CA VAL A 44 21.70 -8.78 -5.23
C VAL A 44 21.00 -7.83 -6.19
N LYS A 45 21.64 -7.61 -7.35
CA LYS A 45 21.15 -6.72 -8.39
C LYS A 45 20.00 -7.31 -9.20
N GLN A 46 19.82 -8.63 -9.20
CA GLN A 46 18.75 -9.32 -9.92
C GLN A 46 18.11 -10.41 -9.06
N VAL A 47 16.78 -10.53 -9.17
CA VAL A 47 16.01 -11.63 -8.60
C VAL A 47 15.26 -12.33 -9.73
N THR A 48 15.35 -13.66 -9.78
CA THR A 48 14.56 -14.50 -10.69
C THR A 48 13.53 -15.27 -9.88
N LEU A 49 12.35 -15.46 -10.47
CA LEU A 49 11.27 -16.23 -9.87
C LEU A 49 10.77 -17.26 -10.88
N THR A 50 10.67 -18.51 -10.45
CA THR A 50 10.23 -19.62 -11.29
C THR A 50 9.11 -20.37 -10.59
N ASP A 51 8.03 -20.71 -11.29
CA ASP A 51 7.01 -21.60 -10.76
C ASP A 51 7.60 -23.00 -10.56
N ALA A 52 7.56 -23.51 -9.33
CA ALA A 52 8.26 -24.74 -8.96
C ALA A 52 7.65 -26.00 -9.60
N LYS A 53 6.39 -25.94 -10.05
CA LYS A 53 5.69 -27.08 -10.67
C LYS A 53 5.96 -27.15 -12.16
N THR A 54 5.94 -26.00 -12.83
CA THR A 54 6.01 -25.91 -14.30
C THR A 54 7.41 -25.58 -14.80
N GLY A 55 8.29 -25.04 -13.95
CA GLY A 55 9.59 -24.50 -14.35
C GLY A 55 9.48 -23.18 -15.15
N ALA A 56 8.28 -22.60 -15.28
CA ALA A 56 8.06 -21.38 -16.03
C ALA A 56 8.60 -20.16 -15.27
N ALA A 57 9.29 -19.27 -16.00
CA ALA A 57 9.71 -17.98 -15.44
C ALA A 57 8.49 -17.10 -15.14
N VAL A 58 8.50 -16.46 -13.97
CA VAL A 58 7.44 -15.59 -13.48
C VAL A 58 7.99 -14.17 -13.35
N PRO A 59 7.37 -13.16 -14.00
CA PRO A 59 7.76 -11.77 -13.80
C PRO A 59 7.67 -11.40 -12.31
N CYS A 60 8.79 -10.93 -11.77
CA CYS A 60 8.89 -10.47 -10.39
C CYS A 60 9.63 -9.14 -10.32
N GLN A 61 9.38 -8.38 -9.25
CA GLN A 61 9.96 -7.06 -9.08
C GLN A 61 10.25 -6.80 -7.60
N VAL A 62 11.45 -6.28 -7.33
CA VAL A 62 11.90 -5.94 -5.98
C VAL A 62 11.79 -4.44 -5.78
N ALA A 63 11.25 -4.02 -4.64
CA ALA A 63 11.29 -2.63 -4.20
C ALA A 63 11.80 -2.54 -2.76
N PRO A 64 12.57 -1.49 -2.41
CA PRO A 64 12.97 -1.25 -1.03
C PRO A 64 11.75 -0.93 -0.15
N VAL A 65 11.82 -1.32 1.12
CA VAL A 65 10.84 -0.88 2.13
C VAL A 65 11.36 0.39 2.80
N THR A 66 10.67 1.51 2.61
CA THR A 66 11.04 2.80 3.22
C THR A 66 11.15 2.68 4.74
N GLY A 67 12.31 3.07 5.29
CA GLY A 67 12.55 3.07 6.73
C GLY A 67 12.84 1.70 7.36
N ALA A 68 13.08 0.66 6.56
CA ALA A 68 13.45 -0.66 7.06
C ALA A 68 14.61 -1.28 6.26
N ASP A 69 15.40 -2.13 6.91
CA ASP A 69 16.41 -2.96 6.24
C ASP A 69 15.79 -4.19 5.58
N GLN A 70 14.78 -3.95 4.73
CA GLN A 70 13.96 -4.97 4.08
C GLN A 70 13.68 -4.58 2.63
N VAL A 71 13.40 -5.60 1.82
CA VAL A 71 12.84 -5.44 0.48
C VAL A 71 11.51 -6.16 0.37
N GLU A 72 10.71 -5.73 -0.59
CA GLU A 72 9.48 -6.38 -1.03
C GLU A 72 9.69 -6.99 -2.41
N LEU A 73 9.66 -8.33 -2.49
CA LEU A 73 9.55 -9.05 -3.74
C LEU A 73 8.08 -9.19 -4.10
N THR A 74 7.67 -8.66 -5.25
CA THR A 74 6.28 -8.69 -5.72
C THR A 74 6.18 -9.40 -7.07
N TRP A 75 5.16 -10.23 -7.23
CA TRP A 75 4.79 -10.88 -8.49
C TRP A 75 3.26 -10.97 -8.58
N ILE A 76 2.74 -11.35 -9.74
CA ILE A 76 1.30 -11.50 -9.95
C ILE A 76 0.97 -12.99 -10.07
N ILE A 77 0.00 -13.43 -9.28
CA ILE A 77 -0.62 -14.74 -9.44
C ILE A 77 -1.73 -14.61 -10.47
N ASP A 78 -1.61 -15.34 -11.57
CA ASP A 78 -2.60 -15.40 -12.64
C ASP A 78 -3.93 -15.98 -12.15
N LYS A 79 -3.87 -17.15 -11.51
CA LYS A 79 -4.99 -17.89 -10.93
C LYS A 79 -4.50 -18.85 -9.86
N LEU A 80 -5.16 -18.86 -8.70
CA LEU A 80 -4.96 -19.85 -7.64
C LEU A 80 -6.33 -20.29 -7.13
N ALA A 81 -6.64 -21.59 -7.20
CA ALA A 81 -7.93 -22.11 -6.75
C ALA A 81 -8.05 -22.08 -5.20
N PRO A 82 -9.27 -22.12 -4.64
CA PRO A 82 -9.46 -22.27 -3.20
C PRO A 82 -8.68 -23.48 -2.65
N GLY A 83 -7.93 -23.29 -1.58
CA GLY A 83 -7.10 -24.32 -0.96
C GLY A 83 -5.88 -24.79 -1.78
N GLU A 84 -5.68 -24.29 -3.00
CA GLU A 84 -4.51 -24.64 -3.81
C GLU A 84 -3.25 -24.01 -3.22
N GLU A 85 -2.19 -24.79 -3.13
CA GLU A 85 -0.85 -24.29 -2.80
C GLU A 85 -0.04 -24.11 -4.08
N ARG A 86 0.66 -22.98 -4.21
CA ARG A 86 1.64 -22.75 -5.27
C ARG A 86 2.99 -22.38 -4.70
N ARG A 87 4.04 -23.05 -5.18
CA ARG A 87 5.43 -22.83 -4.78
C ARG A 87 6.19 -22.15 -5.90
N TYR A 88 7.06 -21.23 -5.53
CA TYR A 88 7.96 -20.53 -6.42
C TYR A 88 9.39 -20.66 -5.92
N VAL A 89 10.32 -20.85 -6.84
CA VAL A 89 11.76 -20.82 -6.55
C VAL A 89 12.26 -19.42 -6.88
N CYS A 90 12.72 -18.71 -5.86
CA CYS A 90 13.30 -17.38 -5.95
C CYS A 90 14.82 -17.50 -5.88
N LYS A 91 15.54 -17.01 -6.89
CA LYS A 91 17.01 -16.98 -6.86
C LYS A 91 17.53 -15.56 -6.89
N CYS A 92 18.57 -15.32 -6.12
CA CYS A 92 19.28 -14.06 -6.04
C CYS A 92 20.56 -14.18 -6.85
N GLU A 93 20.72 -13.35 -7.88
CA GLU A 93 21.83 -13.45 -8.85
C GLU A 93 22.60 -12.12 -8.96
N ASP A 94 23.92 -12.25 -9.15
CA ASP A 94 24.78 -11.13 -9.51
C ASP A 94 24.62 -10.83 -11.01
N GLY A 95 24.04 -9.68 -11.34
CA GLY A 95 23.81 -9.28 -12.73
C GLY A 95 22.96 -8.02 -12.86
N ALA A 96 23.06 -7.31 -13.98
CA ALA A 96 22.15 -6.21 -14.25
C ALA A 96 20.73 -6.76 -14.50
N PRO A 97 19.66 -6.14 -13.96
CA PRO A 97 18.29 -6.53 -14.28
C PRO A 97 18.10 -6.62 -15.78
N LYS A 98 17.59 -7.76 -16.28
CA LYS A 98 17.17 -7.84 -17.68
C LYS A 98 16.06 -6.81 -17.92
N PRO A 99 16.14 -6.01 -19.00
CA PRO A 99 15.05 -5.12 -19.38
C PRO A 99 13.78 -5.94 -19.54
N ALA A 100 12.73 -5.56 -18.83
CA ALA A 100 11.42 -6.16 -19.05
C ALA A 100 10.90 -5.75 -20.43
N THR A 101 10.53 -6.73 -21.25
CA THR A 101 9.73 -6.46 -22.46
C THR A 101 8.27 -6.35 -22.07
N GLY A 102 7.72 -5.13 -22.12
CA GLY A 102 6.39 -4.83 -21.57
C GLY A 102 6.42 -4.56 -20.05
N GLY A 103 5.32 -4.07 -19.49
CA GLY A 103 5.25 -3.67 -18.09
C GLY A 103 4.56 -2.34 -17.89
N VAL A 104 4.89 -1.70 -16.78
CA VAL A 104 4.48 -0.32 -16.49
C VAL A 104 5.66 0.61 -16.70
N GLU A 105 5.46 1.61 -17.55
CA GLU A 105 6.47 2.58 -17.95
C GLU A 105 6.12 3.95 -17.39
N LEU A 106 7.06 4.56 -16.67
CA LEU A 106 6.96 5.91 -16.13
C LEU A 106 7.93 6.82 -16.87
N THR A 107 7.42 7.91 -17.43
CA THR A 107 8.22 8.95 -18.09
C THR A 107 8.00 10.28 -17.42
N GLN A 108 9.03 10.81 -16.74
CA GLN A 108 8.95 12.16 -16.18
C GLN A 108 9.04 13.20 -17.31
N VAL A 109 8.09 14.13 -17.33
CA VAL A 109 8.03 15.24 -18.29
C VAL A 109 8.26 16.54 -17.52
N GLY A 110 9.51 17.02 -17.58
CA GLY A 110 9.96 18.20 -16.85
C GLY A 110 9.73 18.09 -15.34
N GLU A 111 9.36 19.20 -14.72
CA GLU A 111 9.08 19.30 -13.28
C GLU A 111 7.57 19.35 -12.96
N GLN A 112 6.74 18.84 -13.87
CA GLN A 112 5.29 19.06 -13.79
C GLN A 112 4.48 17.77 -13.77
N ARG A 113 4.92 16.72 -14.47
CA ARG A 113 4.16 15.48 -14.54
C ARG A 113 5.01 14.24 -14.81
N VAL A 114 4.46 13.07 -14.47
CA VAL A 114 4.95 11.75 -14.87
C VAL A 114 3.86 11.07 -15.68
N ASP A 115 4.15 10.74 -16.93
CA ASP A 115 3.26 10.00 -17.81
C ASP A 115 3.44 8.49 -17.56
N VAL A 116 2.33 7.76 -17.43
CA VAL A 116 2.31 6.32 -17.14
C VAL A 116 1.68 5.55 -18.28
N LYS A 117 2.38 4.54 -18.78
CA LYS A 117 1.88 3.56 -19.73
C LYS A 117 1.88 2.15 -19.14
N ILE A 118 0.97 1.31 -19.59
CA ILE A 118 0.93 -0.12 -19.28
C ILE A 118 0.92 -0.87 -20.61
N GLY A 119 1.92 -1.72 -20.85
CA GLY A 119 2.05 -2.44 -22.12
C GLY A 119 2.14 -1.51 -23.34
N GLY A 120 2.75 -0.33 -23.19
CA GLY A 120 2.84 0.70 -24.24
C GLY A 120 1.59 1.59 -24.40
N GLU A 121 0.46 1.24 -23.78
CA GLU A 121 -0.77 2.05 -23.85
C GLU A 121 -0.83 3.07 -22.71
N ALA A 122 -1.34 4.27 -23.00
CA ALA A 122 -1.53 5.31 -21.97
C ALA A 122 -2.51 4.85 -20.88
N PHE A 123 -2.11 5.04 -19.61
CA PHE A 123 -2.95 4.72 -18.46
C PHE A 123 -3.37 5.97 -17.68
N THR A 124 -2.42 6.81 -17.27
CA THR A 124 -2.66 8.06 -16.53
C THR A 124 -1.41 8.94 -16.54
N SER A 125 -1.53 10.19 -16.12
CA SER A 125 -0.38 11.02 -15.73
C SER A 125 -0.50 11.48 -14.28
N TYR A 126 0.58 11.38 -13.51
CA TYR A 126 0.71 12.01 -12.19
C TYR A 126 1.17 13.45 -12.37
N ASN A 127 0.27 14.40 -12.12
CA ASN A 127 0.53 15.83 -12.24
C ASN A 127 0.92 16.34 -10.85
N PHE A 128 2.08 16.99 -10.75
CA PHE A 128 2.64 17.53 -9.51
C PHE A 128 3.11 18.98 -9.65
N SER A 129 2.75 19.64 -10.75
CA SER A 129 2.97 21.07 -10.97
C SER A 129 2.43 21.91 -9.80
N ARG A 130 3.20 22.92 -9.41
CA ARG A 130 2.83 23.90 -8.37
C ARG A 130 1.70 24.83 -8.79
N GLU A 131 1.31 24.84 -10.07
CA GLU A 131 0.14 25.56 -10.57
C GLU A 131 -1.15 25.11 -9.86
N PHE A 132 -1.30 23.80 -9.66
CA PHE A 132 -2.48 23.23 -9.03
C PHE A 132 -2.36 23.20 -7.51
N ALA A 133 -3.50 23.20 -6.81
CA ALA A 133 -3.53 23.18 -5.36
C ALA A 133 -2.95 21.88 -4.77
N ARG A 134 -2.91 20.78 -5.54
CA ARG A 134 -2.37 19.48 -5.10
C ARG A 134 -2.05 18.52 -6.25
N PRO A 135 -1.20 17.50 -6.02
CA PRO A 135 -0.95 16.46 -7.01
C PRO A 135 -2.13 15.52 -7.24
N PHE A 136 -2.34 15.12 -8.50
CA PHE A 136 -3.45 14.25 -8.92
C PHE A 136 -3.06 13.35 -10.11
N LEU A 137 -3.83 12.29 -10.34
CA LEU A 137 -3.75 11.39 -11.49
C LEU A 137 -4.86 11.74 -12.49
N HIS A 138 -4.50 12.07 -13.74
CA HIS A 138 -5.47 12.36 -14.80
C HIS A 138 -4.94 11.98 -16.20
N PRO A 139 -5.81 11.46 -17.08
CA PRO A 139 -7.07 10.78 -16.75
C PRO A 139 -6.77 9.39 -16.16
N LEU A 140 -7.72 8.75 -15.49
CA LEU A 140 -7.64 7.30 -15.27
C LEU A 140 -8.28 6.60 -16.46
N ILE A 141 -7.49 5.86 -17.23
CA ILE A 141 -7.97 5.10 -18.39
C ILE A 141 -8.25 3.65 -17.98
N GLY A 142 -9.48 3.20 -18.25
CA GLY A 142 -9.90 1.83 -17.97
C GLY A 142 -9.31 0.81 -18.94
N PRO A 143 -9.52 -0.49 -18.67
CA PRO A 143 -8.95 -1.59 -19.47
C PRO A 143 -9.33 -1.59 -20.96
N TYR A 144 -10.42 -0.91 -21.34
CA TYR A 144 -10.92 -0.84 -22.72
C TYR A 144 -10.61 0.51 -23.39
N GLY A 145 -9.58 1.22 -22.92
CA GLY A 145 -9.11 2.47 -23.53
C GLY A 145 -10.01 3.69 -23.31
N LYS A 146 -11.08 3.57 -22.52
CA LYS A 146 -11.98 4.69 -22.18
C LYS A 146 -11.64 5.27 -20.80
N PRO A 147 -11.63 6.60 -20.63
CA PRO A 147 -11.50 7.22 -19.30
C PRO A 147 -12.64 6.77 -18.36
N VAL A 148 -12.28 6.40 -17.14
CA VAL A 148 -13.24 6.08 -16.06
C VAL A 148 -13.45 7.27 -15.11
N THR A 149 -12.70 8.35 -15.30
CA THR A 149 -12.84 9.63 -14.62
C THR A 149 -13.26 10.74 -15.58
N ARG A 150 -13.80 11.83 -15.04
CA ARG A 150 -14.18 13.01 -15.83
C ARG A 150 -12.98 13.71 -16.44
N GLY A 151 -13.19 14.32 -17.60
CA GLY A 151 -12.18 15.12 -18.30
C GLY A 151 -12.08 16.55 -17.76
N PHE A 152 -13.19 17.17 -17.37
CA PHE A 152 -13.23 18.51 -16.80
C PHE A 152 -12.44 18.60 -15.47
N PRO A 153 -11.67 19.68 -15.22
CA PRO A 153 -11.44 20.85 -16.10
C PRO A 153 -10.27 20.68 -17.08
N MET A 154 -9.62 19.52 -17.10
CA MET A 154 -8.39 19.30 -17.89
C MET A 154 -8.67 19.18 -19.39
N LEU A 155 -9.85 18.70 -19.76
CA LEU A 155 -10.31 18.60 -21.15
C LEU A 155 -11.51 19.52 -21.38
N LYS A 156 -11.53 20.18 -22.53
CA LYS A 156 -12.65 21.03 -22.99
C LYS A 156 -13.53 20.27 -23.97
N GLY A 157 -14.83 20.60 -23.98
CA GLY A 157 -15.76 20.11 -25.00
C GLY A 157 -16.17 18.64 -24.88
N VAL A 158 -15.99 17.99 -23.73
CA VAL A 158 -16.46 16.62 -23.49
C VAL A 158 -18.01 16.62 -23.51
N PRO A 159 -18.66 15.93 -24.47
CA PRO A 159 -20.12 16.00 -24.61
C PRO A 159 -20.86 15.50 -23.37
N GLY A 160 -21.86 16.27 -22.93
CA GLY A 160 -22.73 15.94 -21.80
C GLY A 160 -22.04 15.99 -20.42
N GLU A 161 -20.76 16.35 -20.34
CA GLU A 161 -20.03 16.48 -19.08
C GLU A 161 -20.36 17.80 -18.39
N THR A 162 -20.72 17.72 -17.11
CA THR A 162 -20.95 18.93 -16.29
C THR A 162 -19.63 19.69 -16.11
N GLN A 163 -19.68 21.00 -15.91
CA GLN A 163 -18.52 21.86 -15.66
C GLN A 163 -18.53 22.43 -14.24
N ASP A 164 -18.88 21.59 -13.27
CA ASP A 164 -18.90 21.87 -11.85
C ASP A 164 -17.64 21.37 -11.15
N HIS A 165 -17.35 21.91 -9.97
CA HIS A 165 -16.27 21.46 -9.09
C HIS A 165 -14.91 21.29 -9.81
N PRO A 166 -14.32 22.37 -10.36
CA PRO A 166 -13.05 22.29 -11.12
C PRO A 166 -11.87 21.75 -10.30
N HIS A 167 -11.96 21.73 -8.97
CA HIS A 167 -10.98 21.12 -8.09
C HIS A 167 -11.02 19.57 -8.08
N HIS A 168 -12.06 18.94 -8.64
CA HIS A 168 -12.21 17.47 -8.70
C HIS A 168 -11.46 16.86 -9.89
N ARG A 169 -10.12 16.87 -9.84
CA ARG A 169 -9.27 16.39 -10.93
C ARG A 169 -9.03 14.88 -10.86
N SER A 170 -9.94 14.11 -11.45
CA SER A 170 -9.84 12.66 -11.67
C SER A 170 -9.55 11.84 -10.40
N PHE A 171 -8.31 11.54 -10.03
CA PHE A 171 -7.98 10.80 -8.81
C PHE A 171 -6.93 11.56 -7.98
N TRP A 172 -7.29 11.94 -6.74
CA TRP A 172 -6.45 12.74 -5.86
C TRP A 172 -6.59 12.34 -4.38
N VAL A 173 -5.70 12.89 -3.56
CA VAL A 173 -5.75 12.83 -2.09
C VAL A 173 -6.03 14.23 -1.56
N ALA A 174 -6.98 14.33 -0.64
CA ALA A 174 -7.39 15.59 -0.01
C ALA A 174 -8.11 15.32 1.32
N TRP A 175 -8.30 16.38 2.10
CA TRP A 175 -9.18 16.40 3.27
C TRP A 175 -9.73 17.82 3.47
N GLY A 176 -10.99 17.92 3.89
CA GLY A 176 -11.71 19.19 3.99
C GLY A 176 -11.23 20.16 5.08
N ASP A 177 -10.91 19.67 6.29
CA ASP A 177 -10.41 20.53 7.38
C ASP A 177 -9.15 19.91 8.00
N VAL A 178 -8.00 20.56 7.81
CA VAL A 178 -6.74 20.23 8.48
C VAL A 178 -6.30 21.42 9.33
N ASN A 179 -6.48 21.31 10.65
CA ASN A 179 -6.18 22.40 11.59
C ASN A 179 -6.86 23.76 11.26
N GLY A 180 -8.03 23.74 10.64
CA GLY A 180 -8.77 24.92 10.18
C GLY A 180 -8.48 25.31 8.73
N ALA A 181 -7.53 24.66 8.06
CA ALA A 181 -7.22 24.91 6.66
C ALA A 181 -8.01 23.97 5.73
N ASP A 182 -8.62 24.53 4.69
CA ASP A 182 -9.32 23.77 3.66
C ASP A 182 -8.34 23.21 2.62
N ASN A 183 -8.10 21.90 2.62
CA ASN A 183 -7.27 21.24 1.62
C ASN A 183 -8.09 20.36 0.66
N TRP A 184 -9.36 20.69 0.46
CA TRP A 184 -10.26 20.03 -0.49
C TRP A 184 -10.75 20.97 -1.60
N SER A 185 -11.22 22.16 -1.26
CA SER A 185 -11.67 23.08 -2.28
C SER A 185 -10.50 23.85 -2.90
N GLU A 186 -10.84 24.73 -3.84
CA GLU A 186 -9.95 25.78 -4.37
C GLU A 186 -10.60 27.16 -4.21
N GLN A 187 -11.33 27.35 -3.11
CA GLN A 187 -11.95 28.62 -2.74
C GLN A 187 -10.91 29.59 -2.16
N PRO A 188 -11.24 30.90 -2.07
CA PRO A 188 -10.38 31.86 -1.38
C PRO A 188 -9.98 31.35 0.01
N ASN A 189 -8.70 31.49 0.36
CA ASN A 189 -8.11 31.02 1.62
C ASN A 189 -7.96 29.48 1.79
N HIS A 190 -8.05 28.69 0.72
CA HIS A 190 -7.68 27.26 0.79
C HIS A 190 -6.20 27.06 1.15
N GLY A 191 -5.89 25.89 1.72
CA GLY A 191 -4.55 25.33 1.80
C GLY A 191 -4.14 24.61 0.51
N ARG A 192 -2.92 24.08 0.51
CA ARG A 192 -2.32 23.37 -0.64
C ARG A 192 -1.61 22.11 -0.20
N MET A 193 -1.40 21.22 -1.16
CA MET A 193 -0.43 20.15 -1.06
C MET A 193 0.69 20.36 -2.07
N VAL A 194 1.91 20.47 -1.59
CA VAL A 194 3.07 20.83 -2.39
C VAL A 194 4.00 19.62 -2.49
N HIS A 195 4.16 19.09 -3.71
CA HIS A 195 5.15 18.07 -4.00
C HIS A 195 6.57 18.58 -3.69
N GLN A 196 7.33 17.81 -2.91
CA GLN A 196 8.70 18.15 -2.55
C GLN A 196 9.71 17.32 -3.35
N LYS A 197 9.54 16.01 -3.36
CA LYS A 197 10.46 15.08 -4.02
C LYS A 197 9.81 13.74 -4.33
N PHE A 198 10.42 13.04 -5.28
CA PHE A 198 10.24 11.60 -5.43
C PHE A 198 11.12 10.85 -4.42
N ASN A 199 10.51 9.94 -3.66
CA ASN A 199 11.19 8.94 -2.86
C ASN A 199 11.53 7.69 -3.70
N ALA A 200 10.69 7.40 -4.70
CA ALA A 200 10.93 6.39 -5.72
C ALA A 200 10.15 6.77 -6.98
N LEU A 201 10.77 6.56 -8.14
CA LEU A 201 10.14 6.70 -9.45
C LEU A 201 10.67 5.58 -10.33
N SER A 202 9.91 4.49 -10.46
CA SER A 202 10.39 3.28 -11.12
C SER A 202 9.36 2.66 -12.06
N SER A 203 9.82 2.34 -13.27
CA SER A 203 9.15 1.42 -14.20
C SER A 203 9.42 -0.03 -13.78
N GLY A 204 8.61 -0.97 -14.25
CA GLY A 204 8.88 -2.38 -13.99
C GLY A 204 7.93 -3.38 -14.62
N PRO A 205 8.34 -4.67 -14.69
CA PRO A 205 7.57 -5.75 -15.31
C PRO A 205 6.27 -6.07 -14.58
N VAL A 206 6.22 -5.83 -13.26
CA VAL A 206 5.08 -6.20 -12.40
C VAL A 206 4.29 -4.95 -12.02
N PHE A 207 4.98 -3.87 -11.67
CA PHE A 207 4.36 -2.60 -11.33
C PHE A 207 5.24 -1.40 -11.65
N GLY A 208 4.61 -0.25 -11.84
CA GLY A 208 5.27 1.05 -11.78
C GLY A 208 5.01 1.69 -10.42
N GLN A 209 6.00 2.37 -9.85
CA GLN A 209 5.89 3.01 -8.55
C GLN A 209 6.18 4.50 -8.62
N ILE A 210 5.25 5.29 -8.09
CA ILE A 210 5.42 6.72 -7.83
C ILE A 210 5.32 6.90 -6.32
N SER A 211 6.46 7.13 -5.66
CA SER A 211 6.54 7.40 -4.23
C SER A 211 7.01 8.83 -4.03
N THR A 212 6.29 9.63 -3.24
CA THR A 212 6.54 11.07 -3.11
C THR A 212 6.44 11.53 -1.66
N THR A 213 7.23 12.52 -1.28
CA THR A 213 6.96 13.33 -0.09
C THR A 213 6.29 14.63 -0.50
N ASN A 214 5.15 14.95 0.14
CA ASN A 214 4.35 16.13 -0.08
C ASN A 214 4.16 16.89 1.23
N PHE A 215 4.12 18.21 1.18
CA PHE A 215 3.78 19.06 2.33
C PHE A 215 2.35 19.55 2.21
N TRP A 216 1.58 19.40 3.27
CA TRP A 216 0.29 20.06 3.39
C TRP A 216 0.53 21.40 4.08
N VAL A 217 0.11 22.49 3.43
CA VAL A 217 0.33 23.86 3.89
C VAL A 217 -1.00 24.60 3.99
N ASP A 218 -1.09 25.56 4.91
CA ASP A 218 -2.25 26.45 4.98
C ASP A 218 -2.22 27.53 3.87
N LYS A 219 -3.18 28.46 3.93
CA LYS A 219 -3.30 29.57 2.96
C LYS A 219 -2.10 30.52 2.93
N THR A 220 -1.32 30.57 4.00
CA THR A 220 -0.13 31.42 4.14
C THR A 220 1.14 30.71 3.67
N GLY A 221 1.05 29.40 3.40
CA GLY A 221 2.18 28.55 3.07
C GLY A 221 2.85 27.92 4.30
N GLN A 222 2.32 28.14 5.50
CA GLN A 222 2.82 27.48 6.70
C GLN A 222 2.54 25.99 6.63
N LYS A 223 3.58 25.17 6.84
CA LYS A 223 3.45 23.70 6.84
C LYS A 223 2.60 23.26 8.03
N LEU A 224 1.71 22.31 7.77
CA LEU A 224 0.80 21.69 8.75
C LEU A 224 1.19 20.24 9.02
N LEU A 225 1.55 19.49 7.97
CA LEU A 225 2.00 18.10 8.08
C LEU A 225 2.81 17.68 6.84
N GLU A 226 3.50 16.55 6.96
CA GLU A 226 4.13 15.86 5.83
C GLU A 226 3.33 14.61 5.43
N GLU A 227 3.27 14.34 4.14
CA GLU A 227 2.66 13.15 3.55
C GLU A 227 3.71 12.38 2.77
N ASP A 228 3.89 11.10 3.10
CA ASP A 228 4.49 10.14 2.17
C ASP A 228 3.37 9.42 1.41
N ARG A 229 3.34 9.57 0.10
CA ARG A 229 2.39 8.91 -0.80
C ARG A 229 3.10 7.85 -1.63
N ASP A 230 2.56 6.65 -1.65
CA ASP A 230 3.00 5.56 -2.52
C ASP A 230 1.86 5.14 -3.45
N ILE A 231 2.09 5.23 -4.75
CA ILE A 231 1.18 4.80 -5.80
C ILE A 231 1.85 3.64 -6.54
N ARG A 232 1.24 2.44 -6.50
CA ARG A 232 1.66 1.30 -7.31
C ARG A 232 0.61 1.00 -8.37
N ILE A 233 1.04 0.96 -9.62
CA ILE A 233 0.22 0.67 -10.78
C ILE A 233 0.67 -0.68 -11.31
N TYR A 234 -0.23 -1.66 -11.40
CA TYR A 234 0.15 -3.04 -11.73
C TYR A 234 -0.02 -3.39 -13.21
N ASN A 235 0.92 -4.17 -13.74
CA ASN A 235 0.86 -4.79 -15.06
C ASN A 235 -0.03 -6.05 -15.04
N LEU A 236 -1.33 -5.85 -14.84
CA LEU A 236 -2.34 -6.92 -14.87
C LEU A 236 -2.79 -7.23 -16.32
N PRO A 237 -3.49 -8.35 -16.56
CA PRO A 237 -4.09 -8.62 -17.87
C PRO A 237 -4.92 -7.44 -18.38
N ALA A 238 -4.97 -7.27 -19.71
CA ALA A 238 -5.54 -6.09 -20.35
C ALA A 238 -6.99 -5.77 -19.94
N SER A 239 -7.77 -6.75 -19.48
CA SER A 239 -9.14 -6.60 -19.00
C SER A 239 -9.26 -5.97 -17.60
N VAL A 240 -8.15 -5.78 -16.88
CA VAL A 240 -8.13 -5.24 -15.51
C VAL A 240 -7.08 -4.12 -15.41
N ARG A 241 -7.39 -3.12 -14.60
CA ARG A 241 -6.43 -2.11 -14.14
C ARG A 241 -6.52 -2.04 -12.62
N ALA A 242 -5.38 -1.97 -11.94
CA ALA A 242 -5.32 -1.87 -10.50
C ALA A 242 -4.28 -0.83 -10.07
N VAL A 243 -4.67 -0.02 -9.10
CA VAL A 243 -3.81 0.98 -8.46
C VAL A 243 -3.92 0.81 -6.96
N ASP A 244 -2.79 0.58 -6.29
CA ASP A 244 -2.69 0.71 -4.84
C ASP A 244 -2.27 2.13 -4.49
N LEU A 245 -2.93 2.70 -3.50
CA LEU A 245 -2.59 3.98 -2.90
C LEU A 245 -2.33 3.78 -1.41
N THR A 246 -1.12 4.14 -0.97
CA THR A 246 -0.78 4.27 0.45
C THR A 246 -0.49 5.73 0.76
N VAL A 247 -1.12 6.24 1.82
CA VAL A 247 -0.92 7.61 2.30
C VAL A 247 -0.47 7.52 3.76
N THR A 248 0.71 8.02 4.07
CA THR A 248 1.24 8.12 5.43
C THR A 248 1.32 9.59 5.81
N LEU A 249 0.49 10.02 6.76
CA LEU A 249 0.52 11.38 7.28
C LEU A 249 1.40 11.45 8.53
N ARG A 250 2.32 12.41 8.56
CA ARG A 250 3.25 12.65 9.66
C ARG A 250 3.03 14.05 10.22
N ALA A 251 2.65 14.10 11.48
CA ALA A 251 2.42 15.34 12.22
C ALA A 251 3.77 15.95 12.65
N THR A 252 4.50 16.56 11.71
CA THR A 252 5.84 17.13 11.95
C THR A 252 5.80 18.49 12.63
N GLU A 253 4.67 19.21 12.51
CA GLU A 253 4.49 20.59 13.01
C GLU A 253 3.61 20.63 14.29
N GLY A 254 3.59 19.54 15.05
CA GLY A 254 2.76 19.40 16.24
C GLY A 254 1.42 18.72 15.95
N GLN A 255 0.41 18.97 16.78
CA GLN A 255 -0.88 18.27 16.69
C GLN A 255 -1.59 18.56 15.36
N VAL A 256 -2.01 17.50 14.67
CA VAL A 256 -2.85 17.59 13.47
C VAL A 256 -4.25 17.07 13.79
N ARG A 257 -5.26 17.94 13.61
CA ARG A 257 -6.68 17.62 13.64
C ARG A 257 -7.20 17.53 12.20
N LEU A 258 -7.68 16.35 11.83
CA LEU A 258 -8.53 16.16 10.66
C LEU A 258 -9.99 16.38 11.10
N GLY A 259 -10.55 17.55 10.77
CA GLY A 259 -11.91 17.93 11.15
C GLY A 259 -12.97 17.15 10.39
N ASP A 260 -14.17 17.05 10.98
CA ASP A 260 -15.32 16.43 10.32
C ASP A 260 -15.87 17.36 9.24
N THR A 261 -15.96 16.85 8.01
CA THR A 261 -16.39 17.59 6.83
C THR A 261 -17.09 16.63 5.87
N LYS A 262 -17.97 17.15 5.01
CA LYS A 262 -18.56 16.31 3.93
C LYS A 262 -17.49 15.83 2.93
N GLU A 263 -16.33 16.46 2.96
CA GLU A 263 -15.08 16.20 2.22
C GLU A 263 -14.11 15.23 2.94
N GLY A 264 -14.59 14.45 3.90
CA GLY A 264 -13.78 13.54 4.73
C GLY A 264 -13.33 12.24 4.04
N GLY A 265 -12.70 12.32 2.86
CA GLY A 265 -12.23 11.15 2.09
C GLY A 265 -10.80 11.27 1.56
N ILE A 266 -9.85 10.52 2.14
CA ILE A 266 -8.42 10.54 1.73
C ILE A 266 -8.22 10.04 0.29
N CYS A 267 -8.98 9.06 -0.18
CA CYS A 267 -8.91 8.57 -1.56
C CYS A 267 -10.13 9.09 -2.33
N SER A 268 -9.91 10.05 -3.23
CA SER A 268 -10.98 10.76 -3.92
C SER A 268 -10.93 10.54 -5.43
N ILE A 269 -12.04 10.07 -6.00
CA ILE A 269 -12.16 9.78 -7.43
C ILE A 269 -13.39 10.47 -8.00
N ARG A 270 -13.21 11.32 -9.01
CA ARG A 270 -14.29 11.93 -9.80
C ARG A 270 -14.58 11.08 -11.02
N VAL A 271 -15.50 10.14 -10.85
CA VAL A 271 -15.89 9.20 -11.92
C VAL A 271 -16.50 9.91 -13.13
N ALA A 272 -16.32 9.30 -14.31
CA ALA A 272 -16.86 9.76 -15.58
C ALA A 272 -18.38 10.00 -15.50
N THR A 273 -18.87 10.96 -16.29
CA THR A 273 -20.28 11.37 -16.30
C THR A 273 -21.26 10.22 -16.60
N SER A 274 -20.83 9.21 -17.37
CA SER A 274 -21.60 7.99 -17.65
C SER A 274 -21.84 7.09 -16.42
N MET A 275 -21.11 7.34 -15.33
CA MET A 275 -21.21 6.62 -14.05
C MET A 275 -21.94 7.43 -12.97
N ASP A 276 -22.45 8.61 -13.31
CA ASP A 276 -23.30 9.40 -12.42
C ASP A 276 -24.63 8.67 -12.21
N ALA A 277 -25.06 8.55 -10.94
CA ALA A 277 -26.33 7.91 -10.59
C ALA A 277 -27.52 8.60 -11.26
N LYS A 278 -27.46 9.93 -11.42
CA LYS A 278 -28.51 10.70 -12.12
C LYS A 278 -28.58 10.43 -13.61
N LYS A 279 -27.54 9.80 -14.18
CA LYS A 279 -27.43 9.44 -15.60
C LYS A 279 -27.41 7.93 -15.82
N GLY A 280 -27.98 7.17 -14.88
CA GLY A 280 -28.12 5.71 -14.97
C GLY A 280 -26.92 4.92 -14.45
N GLY A 281 -25.84 5.57 -13.99
CA GLY A 281 -24.78 4.90 -13.25
C GLY A 281 -25.29 4.36 -11.91
N GLN A 282 -24.47 3.54 -11.25
CA GLN A 282 -24.80 3.05 -9.91
C GLN A 282 -23.55 2.97 -9.05
N ILE A 283 -23.72 3.29 -7.76
CA ILE A 283 -22.77 2.99 -6.70
C ILE A 283 -23.36 1.91 -5.79
N GLU A 284 -22.56 0.92 -5.42
CA GLU A 284 -22.92 -0.16 -4.50
C GLU A 284 -21.83 -0.34 -3.46
N ASN A 285 -22.20 -0.53 -2.20
CA ASN A 285 -21.25 -0.90 -1.16
C ASN A 285 -21.27 -2.42 -0.89
N ALA A 286 -20.24 -2.92 -0.20
CA ALA A 286 -20.10 -4.35 0.11
C ALA A 286 -21.22 -4.95 0.99
N TYR A 287 -22.12 -4.12 1.53
CA TYR A 287 -23.25 -4.54 2.36
C TYR A 287 -24.59 -4.45 1.61
N GLY A 288 -24.55 -4.28 0.29
CA GLY A 288 -25.74 -4.23 -0.57
C GLY A 288 -26.41 -2.86 -0.63
N GLY A 289 -25.84 -1.82 -0.02
CA GLY A 289 -26.36 -0.46 -0.11
C GLY A 289 -26.17 0.10 -1.51
N VAL A 290 -27.21 0.74 -2.05
CA VAL A 290 -27.32 1.26 -3.40
C VAL A 290 -27.45 2.78 -3.42
N ASN A 291 -26.64 3.43 -4.26
CA ASN A 291 -26.67 4.88 -4.51
C ASN A 291 -26.39 5.72 -3.25
N GLU A 292 -26.29 7.04 -3.44
CA GLU A 292 -25.87 7.96 -2.36
C GLU A 292 -26.73 7.85 -1.10
N LYS A 293 -28.04 7.64 -1.27
CA LYS A 293 -28.99 7.48 -0.17
C LYS A 293 -28.58 6.38 0.83
N GLU A 294 -27.98 5.30 0.34
CA GLU A 294 -27.65 4.13 1.17
C GLU A 294 -26.14 3.96 1.39
N THR A 295 -25.30 4.62 0.59
CA THR A 295 -23.84 4.50 0.70
C THR A 295 -23.17 5.70 1.35
N TRP A 296 -23.77 6.90 1.30
CA TRP A 296 -23.12 8.12 1.79
C TRP A 296 -22.87 8.08 3.31
N GLY A 297 -21.63 8.34 3.72
CA GLY A 297 -21.21 8.31 5.13
C GLY A 297 -21.31 6.94 5.80
N LYS A 298 -21.62 5.86 5.06
CA LYS A 298 -21.73 4.51 5.60
C LYS A 298 -20.39 3.80 5.47
N ARG A 299 -19.92 3.21 6.57
CA ARG A 299 -18.71 2.38 6.55
C ARG A 299 -18.96 1.16 5.68
N ALA A 300 -18.02 0.85 4.80
CA ALA A 300 -18.01 -0.34 3.97
C ALA A 300 -16.57 -0.82 3.74
N SER A 301 -16.39 -2.14 3.59
CA SER A 301 -15.08 -2.72 3.24
C SER A 301 -14.70 -2.50 1.77
N ALA A 302 -15.70 -2.31 0.90
CA ALA A 302 -15.52 -1.97 -0.51
C ALA A 302 -16.71 -1.17 -1.05
N THR A 303 -16.49 -0.44 -2.14
CA THR A 303 -17.50 0.28 -2.90
C THR A 303 -17.21 0.11 -4.38
N ARG A 304 -18.23 -0.18 -5.17
CA ARG A 304 -18.19 -0.33 -6.62
C ARG A 304 -18.97 0.80 -7.27
N ARG A 305 -18.46 1.33 -8.38
CA ARG A 305 -19.23 2.18 -9.30
C ARG A 305 -19.28 1.57 -10.68
N ARG A 306 -20.41 1.73 -11.37
CA ARG A 306 -20.56 1.29 -12.77
C ARG A 306 -21.30 2.32 -13.62
N ALA A 307 -21.02 2.29 -14.92
CA ALA A 307 -21.77 3.06 -15.90
C ALA A 307 -23.13 2.42 -16.19
N ALA A 308 -24.08 3.18 -16.73
CA ALA A 308 -25.42 2.69 -17.07
C ALA A 308 -25.41 1.45 -17.98
N SER A 309 -24.45 1.36 -18.91
CA SER A 309 -24.33 0.27 -19.87
C SER A 309 -23.57 -0.96 -19.35
N ALA A 310 -23.14 -0.97 -18.08
CA ALA A 310 -22.31 -2.04 -17.52
C ALA A 310 -23.14 -3.12 -16.79
N PRO A 311 -22.75 -4.41 -16.88
CA PRO A 311 -23.48 -5.52 -16.25
C PRO A 311 -23.53 -5.40 -14.72
N SER A 312 -24.62 -5.88 -14.12
CA SER A 312 -24.95 -5.73 -12.68
C SER A 312 -24.08 -6.59 -11.75
N ALA A 313 -23.48 -7.68 -12.23
CA ALA A 313 -22.74 -8.62 -11.36
C ALA A 313 -21.46 -8.02 -10.74
N TRP A 314 -21.18 -8.36 -9.48
CA TRP A 314 -19.88 -8.13 -8.85
C TRP A 314 -18.81 -8.98 -9.56
N PRO A 315 -17.59 -8.46 -9.81
CA PRO A 315 -16.48 -9.35 -10.15
C PRO A 315 -16.27 -10.36 -8.99
N PRO A 316 -15.78 -11.58 -9.26
CA PRO A 316 -15.47 -12.54 -8.21
C PRO A 316 -14.62 -11.86 -7.12
N ALA A 317 -15.03 -12.08 -5.87
CA ALA A 317 -14.74 -11.25 -4.70
C ALA A 317 -13.38 -10.55 -4.69
N TRP A 318 -13.40 -9.21 -4.75
CA TRP A 318 -12.25 -8.40 -4.39
C TRP A 318 -12.14 -8.38 -2.86
N THR A 319 -11.26 -9.22 -2.28
CA THR A 319 -10.95 -9.13 -0.85
C THR A 319 -9.97 -7.97 -0.63
N PRO A 320 -10.36 -6.89 0.08
CA PRO A 320 -9.41 -5.83 0.40
C PRO A 320 -8.23 -6.40 1.20
N ARG A 321 -7.00 -6.01 0.86
CA ARG A 321 -5.82 -6.30 1.69
C ARG A 321 -6.11 -5.79 3.11
N ARG A 322 -6.09 -6.68 4.11
CA ARG A 322 -5.91 -6.24 5.50
C ARG A 322 -4.53 -5.60 5.58
N ALA A 323 -4.48 -4.29 5.74
CA ALA A 323 -3.26 -3.61 6.19
C ALA A 323 -2.81 -4.29 7.49
N ALA A 324 -1.58 -4.79 7.51
CA ALA A 324 -0.97 -5.25 8.75
C ALA A 324 -0.87 -4.04 9.68
N ARG A 325 -1.73 -3.98 10.70
CA ARG A 325 -1.61 -2.97 11.76
C ARG A 325 -0.27 -3.21 12.45
N SER A 326 0.68 -2.28 12.32
CA SER A 326 1.84 -2.23 13.19
C SER A 326 1.36 -1.88 14.60
N ARG A 327 1.14 -2.89 15.45
CA ARG A 327 1.10 -2.67 16.89
C ARG A 327 2.54 -2.64 17.39
N THR A 328 3.13 -1.46 17.44
CA THR A 328 4.23 -1.19 18.36
C THR A 328 3.61 -0.90 19.72
N PRO A 329 3.93 -1.66 20.79
CA PRO A 329 3.52 -1.30 22.13
C PRO A 329 4.59 -0.39 22.73
N THR A 330 4.27 0.89 22.97
CA THR A 330 5.07 1.72 23.87
C THR A 330 4.16 2.46 24.86
N ALA A 331 4.48 2.20 26.13
CA ALA A 331 4.25 2.99 27.33
C ALA A 331 2.82 3.23 27.84
N ALA A 332 2.55 2.56 28.96
CA ALA A 332 2.01 3.10 30.21
C ALA A 332 0.85 4.10 30.12
N SER A 333 -0.36 3.61 30.44
CA SER A 333 -1.34 4.42 31.16
C SER A 333 -1.69 3.73 32.47
N MET A 334 -1.14 4.24 33.57
CA MET A 334 -1.77 4.11 34.88
C MET A 334 -3.18 4.70 34.77
N ARG A 335 -4.20 3.88 34.98
CA ARG A 335 -5.48 4.36 35.50
C ARG A 335 -5.94 3.44 36.62
N ARG A 336 -5.81 3.96 37.85
CA ARG A 336 -6.65 3.57 38.99
C ARG A 336 -8.12 3.64 38.55
N ARG A 337 -8.87 2.56 38.79
CA ARG A 337 -10.31 2.68 39.07
C ARG A 337 -10.58 1.96 40.38
N LEU A 338 -11.19 2.71 41.28
CA LEU A 338 -11.74 2.31 42.55
C LEU A 338 -12.95 1.38 42.33
N GLY A 339 -13.02 0.34 43.16
CA GLY A 339 -14.22 -0.12 43.86
C GLY A 339 -15.40 -0.65 43.05
N ALA A 340 -15.60 -1.96 43.08
CA ALA A 340 -16.84 -2.57 43.58
C ALA A 340 -16.62 -4.06 43.88
N SER A 341 -17.02 -4.47 45.07
CA SER A 341 -16.94 -5.80 45.66
C SER A 341 -18.15 -6.66 45.27
N ALA A 342 -17.93 -7.94 44.93
CA ALA A 342 -18.77 -9.07 45.37
C ALA A 342 -18.19 -10.45 44.94
N ARG A 343 -17.68 -11.17 45.94
CA ARG A 343 -17.71 -12.64 46.24
C ARG A 343 -17.99 -13.65 45.12
N THR A 344 -17.03 -14.53 44.80
CA THR A 344 -16.75 -15.91 45.30
C THR A 344 -17.27 -16.99 44.35
N GLY A 345 -16.35 -17.83 43.86
CA GLY A 345 -16.64 -19.04 43.11
C GLY A 345 -15.34 -19.64 42.59
N ALA A 346 -14.79 -20.61 43.33
CA ALA A 346 -13.55 -21.29 43.00
C ALA A 346 -13.72 -22.22 41.79
N THR A 347 -12.70 -22.32 40.94
CA THR A 347 -12.20 -23.58 40.35
C THR A 347 -10.88 -23.34 39.62
N THR A 348 -9.99 -24.31 39.78
CA THR A 348 -8.56 -24.42 39.47
C THR A 348 -8.19 -24.15 37.99
N PRO A 349 -7.05 -23.52 37.68
CA PRO A 349 -6.54 -23.46 36.31
C PRO A 349 -5.70 -24.69 35.95
N ALA A 350 -6.01 -25.28 34.79
CA ALA A 350 -5.22 -26.32 34.15
C ALA A 350 -3.86 -25.77 33.69
N ARG A 351 -2.80 -26.45 34.13
CA ARG A 351 -1.40 -26.21 33.82
C ARG A 351 -1.06 -26.94 32.52
N TRP A 352 -0.61 -26.22 31.49
CA TRP A 352 0.04 -26.83 30.32
C TRP A 352 1.53 -26.47 30.34
N THR A 353 2.35 -27.45 30.72
CA THR A 353 3.81 -27.46 30.61
C THR A 353 4.20 -27.97 29.22
N ALA A 354 5.04 -27.21 28.51
CA ALA A 354 5.77 -27.73 27.34
C ALA A 354 7.14 -28.25 27.83
N THR A 355 7.34 -29.56 27.69
CA THR A 355 8.60 -30.27 27.93
C THR A 355 9.54 -30.11 26.75
N SER A 356 10.79 -29.73 27.02
CA SER A 356 11.94 -29.97 26.14
C SER A 356 12.78 -31.09 26.74
N SER A 357 12.89 -32.21 26.03
CA SER A 357 13.75 -33.34 26.40
C SER A 357 15.10 -33.24 25.69
N ALA A 358 16.18 -33.13 26.46
CA ALA A 358 17.49 -33.64 26.11
C ALA A 358 18.21 -34.03 27.42
N SER A 359 18.51 -35.32 27.56
CA SER A 359 19.17 -35.89 28.74
C SER A 359 20.68 -35.59 28.78
N PRO A 360 21.32 -35.67 29.97
CA PRO A 360 22.68 -35.20 30.20
C PRO A 360 23.72 -36.32 30.13
N SER A 361 24.98 -35.95 29.95
CA SER A 361 26.13 -36.76 30.39
C SER A 361 27.17 -35.88 31.07
N SER A 362 27.63 -36.38 32.21
CA SER A 362 28.62 -35.91 33.20
C SER A 362 29.95 -35.44 32.56
N THR A 363 30.82 -34.65 33.20
CA THR A 363 31.50 -34.90 34.50
C THR A 363 32.36 -33.67 34.85
N THR A 364 32.41 -33.25 36.12
CA THR A 364 33.41 -32.33 36.69
C THR A 364 34.45 -33.17 37.47
N PRO A 365 35.69 -32.72 37.72
CA PRO A 365 35.91 -31.86 38.91
C PRO A 365 37.02 -30.78 38.78
N ALA A 366 36.85 -29.75 39.62
CA ALA A 366 37.83 -28.95 40.40
C ALA A 366 39.14 -28.44 39.71
N THR A 367 39.67 -27.25 39.96
CA THR A 367 39.97 -26.64 41.28
C THR A 367 40.55 -25.23 41.07
N SER A 368 40.50 -24.43 42.15
CA SER A 368 41.42 -23.36 42.55
C SER A 368 41.13 -21.91 42.13
N ALA A 369 41.08 -21.11 43.19
CA ALA A 369 40.87 -19.67 43.24
C ALA A 369 42.17 -18.91 43.02
N THR A 370 42.09 -17.71 42.44
CA THR A 370 42.72 -16.50 43.00
C THR A 370 42.23 -15.23 42.28
N ARG A 371 41.77 -14.26 43.07
CA ARG A 371 41.78 -12.81 42.81
C ARG A 371 42.82 -12.24 43.80
N PRO A 372 43.23 -10.96 43.79
CA PRO A 372 42.97 -9.85 42.84
C PRO A 372 44.23 -9.01 42.50
N THR A 373 44.12 -8.10 41.52
CA THR A 373 44.69 -6.73 41.40
C THR A 373 44.29 -6.25 39.99
N GLY A 374 43.78 -5.07 39.70
CA GLY A 374 43.92 -3.75 40.32
C GLY A 374 44.81 -2.90 39.42
N THR A 375 44.25 -2.18 38.43
CA THR A 375 44.63 -0.80 38.07
C THR A 375 43.81 -0.24 36.90
N CYS A 376 43.70 1.08 36.96
CA CYS A 376 42.91 2.01 36.19
C CYS A 376 43.81 2.78 35.20
N ALA A 377 43.19 3.50 34.26
CA ALA A 377 43.73 4.52 33.36
C ALA A 377 44.52 3.97 32.14
N THR A 378 44.47 4.58 30.93
CA THR A 378 44.21 5.98 30.58
C THR A 378 43.78 6.11 29.12
N THR A 379 43.07 7.21 28.86
CA THR A 379 42.65 7.88 27.63
C THR A 379 43.67 8.00 26.49
N ALA A 380 43.17 8.00 25.25
CA ALA A 380 43.15 9.16 24.35
C ALA A 380 41.98 9.02 23.37
#